data_AF-A0A950KEQ5-F1
#
_entry.id   AF-A0A950KEQ5-F1
#
_cell.length_a   1.000
_cell.length_b   1.000
_cell.length_c   1.000
_cell.angle_alpha   90.00
_cell.angle_beta   90.00
_cell.angle_gamma   90.00
#
_symmetry.space_group_name_H-M   'P 1'
#
loop_
_entity.id
_entity.type
_entity.pdbx_description
1 polymer ?
#
loop_
_entity_poly.entity_id
_entity_poly.type
_entity_poly.pdbx_seq_one_letter_code
_entity_poly.pdbx_strand_id
1 'polypeptide(L)'
;MPGNFTVLSLGGAGAVVNLNLATVTGNVGAPNFAKVQESAPSVVTDEFIVGSSVSTSGLKGKYGSIETNDALLNQAVNDAENAATYFAGLPVTPAVQSQFPANGQITGNVTATGDGGIDVVDLPNFMLTGGTLTLTGPAGTGFVINISGNFNLHTGNIKVAGGVGPLDVVYNITNLSATVTTMVPTTAVGILLAPNNNINSMDSSTFTGEVIGGYQKTITLMSGTHVTNPCPPCQQ
;
A
#
# COMPACT_ATOMS: atom_id res chain seq x y z
N MET A 1 -2.13 -7.56 -10.22
CA MET A 1 -1.69 -7.17 -8.86
C MET A 1 -1.92 -8.35 -7.94
N PRO A 2 -1.13 -8.51 -6.87
CA PRO A 2 -1.24 -9.66 -5.96
C PRO A 2 -2.47 -9.51 -5.05
N GLY A 3 -3.68 -9.60 -5.63
CA GLY A 3 -4.97 -9.34 -4.97
C GLY A 3 -5.37 -10.34 -3.88
N ASN A 4 -4.42 -11.13 -3.38
CA ASN A 4 -4.59 -12.10 -2.30
C ASN A 4 -4.07 -11.56 -0.96
N PHE A 5 -3.44 -10.38 -0.92
CA PHE A 5 -2.76 -9.86 0.26
C PHE A 5 -3.21 -8.44 0.60
N THR A 6 -3.57 -8.21 1.87
CA THR A 6 -3.76 -6.86 2.40
C THR A 6 -2.42 -6.21 2.70
N VAL A 7 -1.46 -7.00 3.19
CA VAL A 7 -0.07 -6.58 3.41
C VAL A 7 0.87 -7.62 2.81
N LEU A 8 1.80 -7.20 1.95
CA LEU A 8 2.77 -8.10 1.33
C LEU A 8 4.18 -7.51 1.42
N SER A 9 5.10 -8.23 2.05
CA SER A 9 6.52 -7.98 1.91
C SER A 9 7.06 -8.61 0.62
N LEU A 10 8.01 -7.93 -0.03
CA LEU A 10 8.72 -8.47 -1.19
C LEU A 10 9.95 -9.33 -0.83
N GLY A 11 10.23 -9.52 0.47
CA GLY A 11 11.27 -10.43 0.93
C GLY A 11 12.70 -9.94 0.73
N GLY A 12 13.64 -10.89 0.68
CA GLY A 12 15.06 -10.59 0.60
C GLY A 12 15.71 -10.38 1.98
N ALA A 13 17.05 -10.45 2.01
CA ALA A 13 17.81 -10.37 3.25
C ALA A 13 17.55 -9.03 3.98
N GLY A 14 17.11 -9.12 5.23
CA GLY A 14 16.80 -7.95 6.05
C GLY A 14 15.36 -7.43 5.92
N ALA A 15 14.52 -8.07 5.09
CA ALA A 15 13.11 -7.73 5.03
C ALA A 15 12.38 -8.10 6.34
N VAL A 16 11.54 -7.20 6.82
CA VAL A 16 10.77 -7.40 8.06
C VAL A 16 9.37 -6.86 7.90
N VAL A 17 8.36 -7.68 8.22
CA VAL A 17 7.00 -7.23 8.50
C VAL A 17 6.85 -7.12 10.01
N ASN A 18 6.76 -5.89 10.52
CA ASN A 18 6.62 -5.60 11.94
C ASN A 18 5.24 -5.00 12.22
N LEU A 19 4.41 -5.73 12.97
CA LEU A 19 3.13 -5.23 13.45
C LEU A 19 3.22 -4.83 14.91
N ASN A 20 2.61 -3.71 15.28
CA ASN A 20 2.69 -3.16 16.63
C ASN A 20 1.37 -2.49 17.00
N LEU A 21 0.47 -3.21 17.68
CA LEU A 21 -0.90 -2.76 17.93
C LEU A 21 -1.66 -2.43 16.63
N ALA A 22 -1.41 -3.17 15.55
CA ALA A 22 -2.07 -2.96 14.26
C ALA A 22 -3.26 -3.92 14.09
N THR A 23 -4.15 -3.60 13.16
CA THR A 23 -5.19 -4.50 12.66
C THR A 23 -5.07 -4.61 11.15
N VAL A 24 -4.95 -5.83 10.65
CA VAL A 24 -4.99 -6.15 9.22
C VAL A 24 -6.24 -7.00 8.97
N THR A 25 -7.15 -6.49 8.14
CA THR A 25 -8.31 -7.24 7.67
C THR A 25 -7.96 -7.84 6.30
N GLY A 26 -7.69 -9.15 6.29
CA GLY A 26 -7.18 -9.92 5.15
C GLY A 26 -5.78 -10.50 5.38
N ASN A 27 -5.21 -11.14 4.35
CA ASN A 27 -3.97 -11.91 4.48
C ASN A 27 -2.73 -11.03 4.60
N VAL A 28 -1.74 -11.54 5.34
CA VAL A 28 -0.38 -10.98 5.42
C VAL A 28 0.62 -11.95 4.79
N GLY A 29 1.37 -11.47 3.80
CA GLY A 29 2.34 -12.25 3.05
C GLY A 29 3.80 -11.90 3.40
N ALA A 30 4.61 -12.91 3.68
CA ALA A 30 6.05 -12.76 3.88
C ALA A 30 6.84 -13.90 3.20
N PRO A 31 7.45 -13.67 2.03
CA PRO A 31 8.26 -14.67 1.31
C PRO A 31 9.55 -15.04 2.07
N ASN A 32 10.28 -16.02 1.55
CA ASN A 32 11.56 -16.44 2.11
C ASN A 32 12.54 -15.27 2.30
N PHE A 33 13.40 -15.41 3.31
CA PHE A 33 14.36 -14.39 3.78
C PHE A 33 13.74 -13.16 4.46
N ALA A 34 12.41 -13.01 4.45
CA ALA A 34 11.72 -12.08 5.32
C ALA A 34 11.66 -12.59 6.78
N LYS A 35 11.32 -11.68 7.68
CA LYS A 35 10.89 -12.00 9.05
C LYS A 35 9.51 -11.41 9.28
N VAL A 36 8.68 -12.11 10.03
CA VAL A 36 7.43 -11.55 10.56
C VAL A 36 7.57 -11.47 12.07
N GLN A 37 7.21 -10.32 12.64
CA GLN A 37 7.28 -10.11 14.08
C GLN A 37 6.19 -9.17 14.56
N GLU A 38 5.85 -9.32 15.83
CA GLU A 38 4.97 -8.40 16.54
C GLU A 38 5.71 -7.77 17.72
N SER A 39 5.89 -6.44 17.63
CA SER A 39 6.44 -5.67 18.74
C SER A 39 5.44 -5.54 19.89
N ALA A 40 4.15 -5.52 19.57
CA ALA A 40 3.03 -5.67 20.50
C ALA A 40 1.89 -6.45 19.80
N PRO A 41 1.00 -7.12 20.56
CA PRO A 41 -0.09 -7.91 20.00
C PRO A 41 -0.91 -7.11 18.98
N SER A 42 -1.02 -7.63 17.77
CA SER A 42 -1.82 -7.08 16.67
C SER A 42 -2.93 -8.07 16.29
N VAL A 43 -3.77 -7.68 15.34
CA VAL A 43 -4.85 -8.53 14.83
C VAL A 43 -4.66 -8.71 13.33
N VAL A 44 -4.66 -9.95 12.85
CA VAL A 44 -4.85 -10.29 11.44
C VAL A 44 -6.13 -11.10 11.35
N THR A 45 -7.11 -10.69 10.56
CA THR A 45 -8.41 -11.39 10.55
C THR A 45 -8.35 -12.73 9.83
N ASP A 46 -7.47 -12.82 8.84
CA ASP A 46 -7.33 -13.97 7.95
C ASP A 46 -5.96 -14.62 8.21
N GLU A 47 -5.22 -15.00 7.17
CA GLU A 47 -4.05 -15.86 7.31
C GLU A 47 -2.73 -15.10 7.23
N PHE A 48 -1.74 -15.60 7.97
CA PHE A 48 -0.35 -15.33 7.64
C PHE A 48 0.11 -16.37 6.62
N ILE A 49 0.47 -15.95 5.42
CA ILE A 49 1.07 -16.82 4.40
C ILE A 49 2.56 -16.51 4.36
N VAL A 50 3.38 -17.48 4.77
CA VAL A 50 4.82 -17.29 4.95
C VAL A 50 5.64 -18.24 4.09
N GLY A 51 6.86 -17.82 3.77
CA GLY A 51 7.84 -18.68 3.11
C GLY A 51 8.32 -19.79 4.06
N SER A 52 8.73 -20.92 3.51
CA SER A 52 9.18 -22.10 4.27
C SER A 52 10.34 -21.86 5.23
N SER A 53 11.12 -20.79 5.01
CA SER A 53 12.25 -20.39 5.85
C SER A 53 11.93 -19.25 6.83
N VAL A 54 10.70 -18.74 6.85
CA VAL A 54 10.30 -17.62 7.70
C VAL A 54 9.95 -18.12 9.10
N SER A 55 10.61 -17.58 10.12
CA SER A 55 10.22 -17.84 11.52
C SER A 55 9.00 -17.02 11.90
N THR A 56 8.02 -17.68 12.51
CA THR A 56 6.79 -17.06 13.05
C THR A 56 6.80 -16.96 14.58
N SER A 57 7.93 -17.28 15.23
CA SER A 57 8.07 -17.20 16.70
C SER A 57 7.92 -15.79 17.28
N GLY A 58 7.96 -14.76 16.42
CA GLY A 58 7.77 -13.36 16.77
C GLY A 58 6.30 -12.92 16.85
N LEU A 59 5.36 -13.77 16.41
CA LEU A 59 3.93 -13.49 16.48
C LEU A 59 3.40 -13.67 17.90
N LYS A 60 2.58 -12.73 18.36
CA LYS A 60 2.02 -12.59 19.72
C LYS A 60 0.53 -12.23 19.73
N GLY A 61 -0.02 -11.81 18.59
CA GLY A 61 -1.36 -11.29 18.41
C GLY A 61 -2.41 -12.35 18.14
N LYS A 62 -3.55 -11.91 17.63
CA LYS A 62 -4.61 -12.79 17.13
C LYS A 62 -4.52 -12.87 15.61
N TYR A 63 -4.51 -14.08 15.08
CA TYR A 63 -4.54 -14.33 13.64
C TYR A 63 -5.38 -15.57 13.33
N GLY A 64 -5.72 -15.76 12.05
CA GLY A 64 -6.32 -16.99 11.55
C GLY A 64 -5.30 -18.13 11.54
N SER A 65 -5.07 -18.73 10.37
CA SER A 65 -4.05 -19.78 10.21
C SER A 65 -2.67 -19.17 9.89
N ILE A 66 -1.63 -19.99 10.03
CA ILE A 66 -0.32 -19.74 9.43
C ILE A 66 -0.14 -20.78 8.34
N GLU A 67 -0.12 -20.35 7.08
CA GLU A 67 0.12 -21.20 5.91
C GLU A 67 1.56 -21.01 5.42
N THR A 68 2.21 -22.11 5.04
CA THR A 68 3.49 -22.05 4.32
C THR A 68 3.25 -22.29 2.83
N ASN A 69 3.52 -21.27 1.99
CA ASN A 69 3.26 -21.35 0.55
C ASN A 69 4.25 -20.53 -0.28
N ASP A 70 5.42 -21.12 -0.54
CA ASP A 70 6.49 -20.46 -1.32
C ASP A 70 6.07 -20.10 -2.74
N ALA A 71 5.28 -20.95 -3.40
CA ALA A 71 4.87 -20.74 -4.78
C ALA A 71 3.94 -19.52 -4.92
N LEU A 72 2.93 -19.43 -4.04
CA LEU A 72 2.02 -18.29 -4.00
C LEU A 72 2.77 -16.98 -3.70
N LEU A 73 3.68 -17.00 -2.74
CA LEU A 73 4.43 -15.81 -2.35
C LEU A 73 5.39 -15.37 -3.46
N ASN A 74 6.12 -16.29 -4.10
CA ASN A 74 6.99 -15.96 -5.22
C ASN A 74 6.20 -15.36 -6.40
N GLN A 75 5.02 -15.90 -6.70
CA GLN A 75 4.14 -15.33 -7.72
C GLN A 75 3.69 -13.92 -7.34
N ALA A 76 3.25 -13.72 -6.09
CA ALA A 76 2.80 -12.41 -5.61
C ALA A 76 3.91 -11.34 -5.64
N VAL A 77 5.15 -11.72 -5.33
CA VAL A 77 6.31 -10.81 -5.44
C VAL A 77 6.57 -10.44 -6.90
N ASN A 78 6.59 -11.41 -7.81
CA ASN A 78 6.78 -11.14 -9.24
C ASN A 78 5.65 -10.25 -9.79
N ASP A 79 4.40 -10.48 -9.38
CA ASP A 79 3.26 -9.67 -9.80
C ASP A 79 3.36 -8.23 -9.29
N ALA A 80 3.86 -8.01 -8.07
CA ALA A 80 4.09 -6.68 -7.52
C ALA A 80 5.18 -5.91 -8.28
N GLU A 81 6.33 -6.54 -8.55
CA GLU A 81 7.43 -5.94 -9.32
C GLU A 81 7.02 -5.63 -10.77
N ASN A 82 6.31 -6.56 -11.41
CA ASN A 82 5.77 -6.35 -12.76
C ASN A 82 4.74 -5.22 -12.77
N ALA A 83 3.85 -5.14 -11.78
CA ALA A 83 2.88 -4.05 -11.66
C ALA A 83 3.58 -2.69 -11.47
N ALA A 84 4.59 -2.61 -10.60
CA ALA A 84 5.33 -1.38 -10.35
C ALA A 84 6.02 -0.87 -11.61
N THR A 85 6.66 -1.78 -12.35
CA THR A 85 7.31 -1.49 -13.64
C THR A 85 6.30 -1.07 -14.70
N TYR A 86 5.16 -1.77 -14.78
CA TYR A 86 4.09 -1.44 -15.72
C TYR A 86 3.53 -0.04 -15.46
N PHE A 87 3.14 0.28 -14.23
CA PHE A 87 2.58 1.57 -13.86
C PHE A 87 3.56 2.73 -14.05
N ALA A 88 4.85 2.51 -13.75
CA ALA A 88 5.90 3.49 -13.99
C ALA A 88 6.11 3.80 -15.49
N GLY A 89 5.73 2.88 -16.37
CA GLY A 89 5.85 3.02 -17.82
C GLY A 89 4.63 3.63 -18.51
N LEU A 90 3.53 3.88 -17.79
CA LEU A 90 2.33 4.46 -18.39
C LEU A 90 2.51 5.97 -18.67
N PRO A 91 1.97 6.50 -19.78
CA PRO A 91 2.04 7.92 -20.08
C PRO A 91 1.14 8.73 -19.14
N VAL A 92 1.63 9.88 -18.67
CA VAL A 92 0.86 10.86 -17.90
C VAL A 92 -0.40 11.29 -18.65
N THR A 93 -1.53 11.39 -17.93
CA THR A 93 -2.78 11.99 -18.44
C THR A 93 -2.77 13.49 -18.19
N PRO A 94 -2.53 14.37 -19.19
CA PRO A 94 -2.26 15.78 -18.93
C PRO A 94 -3.43 16.53 -18.27
N ALA A 95 -4.67 16.16 -18.61
CA ALA A 95 -5.87 16.76 -18.04
C ALA A 95 -5.98 16.49 -16.53
N VAL A 96 -5.62 15.29 -16.07
CA VAL A 96 -5.64 14.91 -14.65
C VAL A 96 -4.40 15.44 -13.92
N GLN A 97 -3.22 15.35 -14.53
CA GLN A 97 -1.98 15.90 -13.97
C GLN A 97 -2.12 17.36 -13.54
N SER A 98 -2.80 18.18 -14.35
CA SER A 98 -2.99 19.61 -14.09
C SER A 98 -3.85 19.93 -12.86
N GLN A 99 -4.55 18.94 -12.31
CA GLN A 99 -5.40 19.06 -11.14
C GLN A 99 -4.64 18.85 -9.82
N PHE A 100 -3.40 18.35 -9.90
CA PHE A 100 -2.52 18.19 -8.75
C PHE A 100 -1.57 19.39 -8.60
N PRO A 101 -1.21 19.78 -7.35
CA PRO A 101 -0.12 20.71 -7.12
C PRO A 101 1.17 20.20 -7.77
N ALA A 102 1.91 21.05 -8.49
CA ALA A 102 3.11 20.66 -9.23
C ALA A 102 4.23 20.05 -8.34
N ASN A 103 4.26 20.42 -7.06
CA ASN A 103 5.18 19.86 -6.06
C ASN A 103 4.60 18.63 -5.32
N GLY A 104 3.38 18.23 -5.65
CA GLY A 104 2.59 17.17 -5.03
C GLY A 104 2.27 17.38 -3.55
N GLN A 105 2.29 18.64 -3.08
CA GLN A 105 1.90 18.99 -1.72
C GLN A 105 0.45 19.44 -1.66
N ILE A 106 -0.39 18.58 -1.08
CA ILE A 106 -1.82 18.82 -0.86
C ILE A 106 -2.02 19.27 0.60
N THR A 107 -2.34 20.55 0.77
CA THR A 107 -2.56 21.17 2.10
C THR A 107 -4.02 21.59 2.32
N GLY A 108 -4.88 21.39 1.33
CA GLY A 108 -6.30 21.73 1.34
C GLY A 108 -7.13 20.66 0.65
N ASN A 109 -8.39 20.99 0.34
CA ASN A 109 -9.26 20.08 -0.38
C ASN A 109 -8.95 20.14 -1.88
N VAL A 110 -8.63 19.00 -2.48
CA VAL A 110 -8.39 18.84 -3.92
C VAL A 110 -9.31 17.74 -4.43
N THR A 111 -10.00 18.01 -5.54
CA THR A 111 -10.73 16.98 -6.27
C THR A 111 -10.04 16.77 -7.60
N ALA A 112 -9.57 15.56 -7.85
CA ALA A 112 -9.09 15.14 -9.15
C ALA A 112 -10.19 14.31 -9.82
N THR A 113 -10.71 14.82 -10.94
CA THR A 113 -11.68 14.13 -11.78
C THR A 113 -10.93 13.46 -12.93
N GLY A 114 -10.95 12.14 -12.93
CA GLY A 114 -10.44 11.28 -13.97
C GLY A 114 -11.43 11.09 -15.12
N ASP A 115 -10.91 10.66 -16.25
CA ASP A 115 -11.68 10.23 -17.41
C ASP A 115 -11.91 8.71 -17.34
N GLY A 116 -12.70 8.14 -18.25
CA GLY A 116 -12.83 6.68 -18.31
C GLY A 116 -11.48 6.01 -18.64
N GLY A 117 -11.10 4.96 -17.91
CA GLY A 117 -9.84 4.24 -18.11
C GLY A 117 -8.83 4.49 -16.98
N ILE A 118 -7.53 4.44 -17.30
CA ILE A 118 -6.45 4.68 -16.34
C ILE A 118 -5.92 6.10 -16.51
N ASP A 119 -6.02 6.89 -15.46
CA ASP A 119 -5.46 8.22 -15.35
C ASP A 119 -4.13 8.20 -14.61
N VAL A 120 -3.09 8.73 -15.24
CA VAL A 120 -1.73 8.68 -14.70
C VAL A 120 -1.27 10.08 -14.30
N VAL A 121 -0.70 10.18 -13.11
CA VAL A 121 -0.14 11.41 -12.55
C VAL A 121 1.28 11.12 -12.05
N ASP A 122 2.23 11.90 -12.53
CA ASP A 122 3.62 11.87 -12.07
C ASP A 122 3.83 13.02 -11.07
N LEU A 123 4.29 12.69 -9.86
CA LEU A 123 4.58 13.66 -8.81
C LEU A 123 6.02 13.54 -8.33
N PRO A 124 6.73 14.68 -8.13
CA PRO A 124 8.07 14.66 -7.56
C PRO A 124 8.08 14.22 -6.09
N ASN A 125 6.97 14.43 -5.38
CA ASN A 125 6.68 13.94 -4.03
C ASN A 125 5.16 13.82 -3.90
N PHE A 126 4.67 12.99 -2.98
CA PHE A 126 3.28 13.03 -2.55
C PHE A 126 3.24 13.40 -1.08
N MET A 127 2.63 14.52 -0.74
CA MET A 127 2.45 14.94 0.64
C MET A 127 1.02 15.38 0.87
N LEU A 128 0.32 14.72 1.78
CA LEU A 128 -0.99 15.16 2.27
C LEU A 128 -0.83 15.59 3.73
N THR A 129 -1.05 16.89 3.97
CA THR A 129 -0.96 17.51 5.29
C THR A 129 -2.20 18.36 5.51
N GLY A 130 -3.27 17.70 5.93
CA GLY A 130 -4.60 18.24 6.12
C GLY A 130 -5.49 18.06 4.88
N GLY A 131 -6.73 18.57 4.96
CA GLY A 131 -7.65 18.58 3.83
C GLY A 131 -8.14 17.19 3.40
N THR A 132 -8.60 17.11 2.15
CA THR A 132 -9.10 15.88 1.54
C THR A 132 -8.76 15.84 0.06
N LEU A 133 -8.06 14.79 -0.37
CA LEU A 133 -7.95 14.43 -1.78
C LEU A 133 -9.16 13.56 -2.16
N THR A 134 -9.96 14.03 -3.10
CA THR A 134 -11.08 13.26 -3.66
C THR A 134 -10.71 12.84 -5.08
N LEU A 135 -10.61 11.54 -5.31
CA LEU A 135 -10.42 10.96 -6.64
C LEU A 135 -11.79 10.53 -7.16
N THR A 136 -12.22 11.05 -8.30
CA THR A 136 -13.57 10.79 -8.82
C THR A 136 -13.54 10.62 -10.33
N GLY A 137 -14.51 9.91 -10.88
CA GLY A 137 -14.64 9.69 -12.32
C GLY A 137 -15.75 8.68 -12.58
N PRO A 138 -16.21 8.49 -13.83
CA PRO A 138 -17.22 7.48 -14.15
C PRO A 138 -16.80 6.05 -13.76
N ALA A 139 -17.72 5.10 -13.82
CA ALA A 139 -17.37 3.69 -13.59
C ALA A 139 -16.27 3.20 -14.54
N GLY A 140 -15.30 2.44 -14.02
CA GLY A 140 -14.12 1.99 -14.77
C GLY A 140 -12.96 3.00 -14.82
N THR A 141 -13.04 4.08 -14.04
CA THR A 141 -11.93 5.02 -13.83
C THR A 141 -10.96 4.48 -12.78
N GLY A 142 -9.67 4.51 -13.07
CA GLY A 142 -8.60 4.22 -12.12
C GLY A 142 -7.50 5.28 -12.15
N PHE A 143 -6.79 5.44 -11.04
CA PHE A 143 -5.72 6.41 -10.88
C PHE A 143 -4.40 5.70 -10.59
N VAL A 144 -3.36 6.07 -11.33
CA VAL A 144 -1.97 5.68 -11.06
C VAL A 144 -1.20 6.95 -10.72
N ILE A 145 -0.76 7.05 -9.48
CA ILE A 145 0.05 8.16 -8.98
C ILE A 145 1.48 7.67 -8.84
N ASN A 146 2.30 7.91 -9.85
CA ASN A 146 3.73 7.60 -9.85
C ASN A 146 4.48 8.68 -9.07
N ILE A 147 5.27 8.26 -8.08
CA ILE A 147 5.91 9.18 -7.13
C ILE A 147 7.41 8.93 -7.16
N SER A 148 8.16 9.90 -7.70
CA SER A 148 9.61 9.81 -7.84
C SER A 148 10.38 10.31 -6.61
N GLY A 149 9.68 10.76 -5.58
CA GLY A 149 10.25 11.18 -4.31
C GLY A 149 9.45 10.64 -3.14
N ASN A 150 9.33 11.39 -2.07
CA ASN A 150 8.77 10.86 -0.84
C ASN A 150 7.24 10.76 -0.91
N PHE A 151 6.70 9.70 -0.30
CA PHE A 151 5.28 9.58 0.00
C PHE A 151 5.05 9.80 1.48
N ASN A 152 4.33 10.87 1.82
CA ASN A 152 4.10 11.30 3.19
C ASN A 152 2.61 11.61 3.40
N LEU A 153 1.91 10.73 4.09
CA LEU A 153 0.53 10.95 4.51
C LEU A 153 0.54 11.37 5.98
N HIS A 154 0.66 12.68 6.26
CA HIS A 154 0.87 13.16 7.63
C HIS A 154 -0.42 13.46 8.39
N THR A 155 -1.39 14.09 7.73
CA THR A 155 -2.77 14.31 8.23
C THR A 155 -3.69 14.46 7.02
N GLY A 156 -4.99 14.19 7.16
CA GLY A 156 -5.98 14.37 6.08
C GLY A 156 -6.63 13.06 5.61
N ASN A 157 -7.42 13.17 4.53
CA ASN A 157 -8.22 12.06 4.02
C ASN A 157 -8.02 11.89 2.51
N ILE A 158 -7.90 10.65 2.05
CA ILE A 158 -8.02 10.31 0.63
C ILE A 158 -9.27 9.46 0.45
N LYS A 159 -10.16 9.88 -0.43
CA LYS A 159 -11.42 9.18 -0.71
C LYS A 159 -11.66 9.09 -2.21
N VAL A 160 -12.46 8.10 -2.58
CA VAL A 160 -12.91 7.87 -3.96
C VAL A 160 -14.41 8.17 -4.11
N ALA A 161 -14.84 8.56 -5.31
CA ALA A 161 -16.23 8.86 -5.66
C ALA A 161 -16.52 8.61 -7.15
N GLY A 162 -17.77 8.85 -7.58
CA GLY A 162 -18.17 8.88 -9.00
C GLY A 162 -18.24 7.54 -9.73
N GLY A 163 -17.73 6.45 -9.15
CA GLY A 163 -17.55 5.16 -9.81
C GLY A 163 -16.15 4.56 -9.59
N VAL A 164 -15.23 5.34 -9.00
CA VAL A 164 -13.91 4.89 -8.58
C VAL A 164 -14.03 4.12 -7.27
N GLY A 165 -13.48 2.91 -7.22
CA GLY A 165 -13.35 2.07 -6.03
C GLY A 165 -12.00 2.24 -5.32
N PRO A 166 -11.86 1.78 -4.07
CA PRO A 166 -10.60 1.92 -3.33
C PRO A 166 -9.41 1.23 -4.01
N LEU A 167 -9.62 0.08 -4.67
CA LEU A 167 -8.55 -0.66 -5.35
C LEU A 167 -8.26 -0.15 -6.77
N ASP A 168 -9.01 0.84 -7.26
CA ASP A 168 -8.76 1.49 -8.54
C ASP A 168 -7.68 2.59 -8.45
N VAL A 169 -7.10 2.80 -7.26
CA VAL A 169 -6.09 3.82 -7.01
C VAL A 169 -4.77 3.14 -6.65
N VAL A 170 -3.68 3.49 -7.33
CA VAL A 170 -2.34 2.98 -7.06
C VAL A 170 -1.39 4.14 -6.76
N TYR A 171 -0.69 4.09 -5.63
CA TYR A 171 0.45 4.95 -5.33
C TYR A 171 1.73 4.16 -5.59
N ASN A 172 2.37 4.42 -6.73
CA ASN A 172 3.54 3.68 -7.18
C ASN A 172 4.81 4.46 -6.88
N ILE A 173 5.62 3.98 -5.93
CA ILE A 173 6.88 4.64 -5.55
C ILE A 173 7.98 4.17 -6.50
N THR A 174 8.43 5.07 -7.37
CA THR A 174 9.35 4.74 -8.47
C THR A 174 10.82 4.95 -8.11
N ASN A 175 11.10 5.72 -7.05
CA ASN A 175 12.47 5.99 -6.60
C ASN A 175 12.86 5.11 -5.42
N LEU A 176 13.94 4.33 -5.59
CA LEU A 176 14.50 3.41 -4.60
C LEU A 176 14.94 4.09 -3.28
N SER A 177 15.23 5.40 -3.32
CA SER A 177 15.66 6.18 -2.16
C SER A 177 14.53 6.96 -1.47
N ALA A 178 13.32 6.88 -1.99
CA ALA A 178 12.16 7.56 -1.39
C ALA A 178 11.83 6.99 -0.01
N THR A 179 11.31 7.86 0.85
CA THR A 179 10.70 7.45 2.13
C THR A 179 9.20 7.32 1.98
N VAL A 180 8.63 6.29 2.60
CA VAL A 180 7.18 6.10 2.71
C VAL A 180 6.80 6.19 4.18
N THR A 181 6.00 7.20 4.52
CA THR A 181 5.52 7.42 5.89
C THR A 181 4.03 7.74 5.89
N THR A 182 3.28 7.17 6.82
CA THR A 182 1.95 7.64 7.18
C THR A 182 1.91 7.90 8.69
N MET A 183 1.45 9.07 9.08
CA MET A 183 1.39 9.51 10.47
C MET A 183 -0.01 10.05 10.78
N VAL A 184 -0.40 10.03 12.06
CA VAL A 184 -1.51 10.74 12.76
C VAL A 184 -2.85 10.87 12.01
N PRO A 185 -3.96 10.48 12.66
CA PRO A 185 -5.03 9.74 12.00
C PRO A 185 -5.35 10.26 10.61
N THR A 186 -4.93 9.46 9.64
CA THR A 186 -5.25 9.65 8.23
C THR A 186 -6.14 8.53 7.78
N THR A 187 -7.11 8.87 6.93
CA THR A 187 -7.83 7.86 6.16
C THR A 187 -7.32 7.89 4.73
N ALA A 188 -7.02 6.74 4.16
CA ALA A 188 -6.64 6.64 2.77
C ALA A 188 -7.23 5.40 2.13
N VAL A 189 -7.32 5.45 0.81
CA VAL A 189 -7.77 4.36 -0.04
C VAL A 189 -6.74 4.16 -1.15
N GLY A 190 -6.57 2.94 -1.62
CA GLY A 190 -5.65 2.64 -2.72
C GLY A 190 -4.76 1.45 -2.45
N ILE A 191 -3.83 1.23 -3.37
CA ILE A 191 -2.75 0.26 -3.27
C ILE A 191 -1.47 1.06 -3.13
N LEU A 192 -0.83 0.98 -1.97
CA LEU A 192 0.51 1.53 -1.76
C LEU A 192 1.53 0.50 -2.27
N LEU A 193 2.09 0.77 -3.44
CA LEU A 193 3.06 -0.08 -4.12
C LEU A 193 4.45 0.55 -4.01
N ALA A 194 5.26 0.06 -3.09
CA ALA A 194 6.58 0.59 -2.78
C ALA A 194 7.65 -0.52 -2.73
N PRO A 195 7.95 -1.18 -3.87
CA PRO A 195 8.72 -2.42 -3.90
C PRO A 195 10.06 -2.35 -3.16
N ASN A 196 10.79 -1.26 -3.36
CA ASN A 196 12.19 -1.12 -2.92
C ASN A 196 12.36 -0.17 -1.73
N ASN A 197 11.27 0.27 -1.12
CA ASN A 197 11.29 1.31 -0.09
C ASN A 197 10.94 0.73 1.27
N ASN A 198 11.45 1.37 2.31
CA ASN A 198 10.90 1.14 3.64
C ASN A 198 9.54 1.80 3.76
N ILE A 199 8.61 1.09 4.37
CA ILE A 199 7.34 1.62 4.85
C ILE A 199 7.52 1.79 6.36
N ASN A 200 8.20 2.88 6.73
CA ASN A 200 8.88 3.03 8.04
C ASN A 200 7.92 3.10 9.22
N SER A 201 6.76 3.71 9.03
CA SER A 201 5.72 3.80 10.03
C SER A 201 4.43 4.12 9.31
N MET A 202 3.50 3.18 9.32
CA MET A 202 2.10 3.55 9.24
C MET A 202 1.58 3.66 10.67
N ASP A 203 1.25 4.87 11.11
CA ASP A 203 0.94 5.17 12.50
C ASP A 203 -0.47 5.74 12.66
N SER A 204 -1.32 5.05 13.44
CA SER A 204 -2.74 5.37 13.66
C SER A 204 -3.55 5.66 12.37
N SER A 205 -3.14 5.09 11.24
CA SER A 205 -3.79 5.32 9.94
C SER A 205 -4.87 4.26 9.65
N THR A 206 -5.95 4.67 8.98
CA THR A 206 -6.94 3.75 8.40
C THR A 206 -6.75 3.71 6.90
N PHE A 207 -6.30 2.58 6.37
CA PHE A 207 -5.99 2.39 4.97
C PHE A 207 -6.90 1.31 4.37
N THR A 208 -7.83 1.70 3.51
CA THR A 208 -8.72 0.78 2.80
C THR A 208 -8.10 0.41 1.45
N GLY A 209 -7.42 -0.73 1.42
CA GLY A 209 -6.76 -1.28 0.25
C GLY A 209 -5.57 -2.15 0.63
N GLU A 210 -4.45 -2.00 -0.08
CA GLU A 210 -3.30 -2.90 0.03
C GLU A 210 -1.99 -2.14 0.30
N VAL A 211 -1.09 -2.77 1.06
CA VAL A 211 0.26 -2.26 1.35
C VAL A 211 1.29 -3.29 0.91
N ILE A 212 2.01 -2.98 -0.17
CA ILE A 212 2.93 -3.90 -0.85
C ILE A 212 4.30 -3.25 -0.97
N GLY A 213 5.36 -3.90 -0.47
CA GLY A 213 6.71 -3.36 -0.63
C GLY A 213 7.79 -4.03 0.21
N GLY A 214 8.85 -3.29 0.51
CA GLY A 214 9.82 -3.72 1.52
C GLY A 214 10.84 -4.77 1.06
N TYR A 215 11.23 -4.82 -0.22
CA TYR A 215 12.31 -5.69 -0.68
C TYR A 215 13.62 -5.35 0.04
N GLN A 216 14.16 -6.28 0.83
CA GLN A 216 15.30 -6.10 1.73
C GLN A 216 15.12 -4.96 2.75
N LYS A 217 13.87 -4.60 3.05
CA LYS A 217 13.48 -3.42 3.85
C LYS A 217 12.31 -3.73 4.79
N THR A 218 12.00 -2.79 5.65
CA THR A 218 10.95 -2.98 6.68
C THR A 218 9.61 -2.41 6.24
N ILE A 219 8.54 -3.16 6.51
CA ILE A 219 7.17 -2.68 6.60
C ILE A 219 6.78 -2.64 8.08
N THR A 220 6.46 -1.46 8.60
CA THR A 220 6.03 -1.29 9.99
C THR A 220 4.62 -0.70 10.07
N LEU A 221 3.69 -1.43 10.69
CA LEU A 221 2.35 -0.94 11.03
C LEU A 221 2.26 -0.76 12.55
N MET A 222 1.87 0.44 13.01
CA MET A 222 1.95 0.85 14.42
C MET A 222 0.70 1.54 14.95
N SER A 223 0.60 1.58 16.28
CA SER A 223 -0.28 2.42 17.12
C SER A 223 -1.72 2.50 16.63
N GLY A 224 -2.37 1.34 16.49
CA GLY A 224 -3.78 1.27 16.08
C GLY A 224 -4.00 1.46 14.59
N THR A 225 -2.98 1.30 13.74
CA THR A 225 -3.16 1.29 12.28
C THR A 225 -4.11 0.16 11.87
N HIS A 226 -5.06 0.48 10.98
CA HIS A 226 -5.99 -0.44 10.37
C HIS A 226 -5.73 -0.49 8.86
N VAL A 227 -5.39 -1.67 8.32
CA VAL A 227 -5.34 -1.90 6.87
C VAL A 227 -6.42 -2.91 6.51
N THR A 228 -7.33 -2.54 5.62
CA THR A 228 -8.47 -3.39 5.24
C THR A 228 -8.53 -3.53 3.73
N ASN A 229 -8.36 -4.74 3.23
CA ASN A 229 -8.64 -5.01 1.83
C ASN A 229 -10.17 -5.08 1.64
N PRO A 230 -10.77 -4.19 0.82
CA PRO A 230 -12.22 -4.18 0.61
C PRO A 230 -12.73 -5.39 -0.19
N CYS A 231 -11.84 -6.23 -0.75
CA CYS A 231 -12.20 -7.56 -1.27
C CYS A 231 -11.41 -8.70 -0.59
N PRO A 232 -11.82 -9.19 0.59
CA PRO A 232 -11.19 -10.37 1.20
C PRO A 232 -11.74 -11.67 0.60
N PRO A 233 -10.87 -12.67 0.38
CA PRO A 233 -10.32 -12.94 -0.95
C PRO A 233 -11.41 -12.97 -2.01
N CYS A 234 -11.34 -12.05 -2.98
CA CYS A 234 -11.97 -12.25 -4.28
C CYS A 234 -11.40 -13.56 -4.83
N GLN A 235 -12.11 -14.69 -4.67
CA GLN A 235 -11.77 -15.92 -5.37
C GLN A 235 -11.74 -15.57 -6.86
N GLN A 236 -10.53 -15.46 -7.42
CA GLN A 236 -10.35 -15.36 -8.86
C GLN A 236 -10.79 -16.67 -9.52
#